data_AF-A0A371G6V2-F1
#
_entry.id   AF-A0A371G6V2-F1
#
_cell.length_a   1.000
_cell.length_b   1.000
_cell.length_c   1.000
_cell.angle_alpha   90.00
_cell.angle_beta   90.00
_cell.angle_gamma   90.00
#
_symmetry.space_group_name_H-M   'P 1'
#
loop_
_entity.id
_entity.type
_entity.pdbx_description
1 polymer ?
#
loop_
_entity_poly.entity_id
_entity_poly.type
_entity_poly.pdbx_seq_one_letter_code
_entity_poly.pdbx_strand_id
1 'polypeptide(L)'
;MAKNICQPGPWSVVVQPCRPDEPAHIHPSEEAVPFFFLYDTLPLKLGIKLPFTSFERSVLRALNVAPTQLHPNSWGFVRAFELICEDLGRAPSLGVFFWFFSLRKSAK
;
A
#
# COMPACT_ATOMS: atom_id res chain seq x y z
N MET A 1 -15.38 9.39 -10.97
CA MET A 1 -13.99 9.12 -10.51
C MET A 1 -13.39 7.85 -11.13
N ALA A 2 -14.12 6.73 -11.26
CA ALA A 2 -13.58 5.46 -11.80
C ALA A 2 -12.92 5.56 -13.20
N LYS A 3 -13.44 6.41 -14.10
CA LYS A 3 -12.90 6.61 -15.45
C LYS A 3 -11.47 7.18 -15.50
N ASN A 4 -11.00 7.84 -14.43
CA ASN A 4 -9.65 8.43 -14.41
C ASN A 4 -8.56 7.46 -13.94
N ILE A 5 -8.95 6.31 -13.38
CA ILE A 5 -8.01 5.30 -12.86
C ILE A 5 -7.58 4.35 -14.00
N CYS A 6 -8.46 4.10 -14.97
CA CYS A 6 -8.21 3.25 -16.14
C CYS A 6 -7.74 4.07 -17.34
N GLN A 7 -6.62 4.78 -17.22
CA GLN A 7 -5.96 5.36 -18.40
C GLN A 7 -5.20 4.24 -19.14
N PRO A 8 -5.30 4.13 -20.47
CA PRO A 8 -4.57 3.13 -21.23
C PRO A 8 -3.07 3.46 -21.26
N GLY A 9 -2.29 2.80 -20.39
CA GLY A 9 -0.85 2.67 -20.53
C GLY A 9 -0.49 1.38 -21.31
N PRO A 10 0.80 1.04 -21.51
CA PRO A 10 1.21 -0.21 -22.16
C PRO A 10 0.84 -1.48 -21.37
N TRP A 11 0.19 -1.32 -20.20
CA TRP A 11 -0.20 -2.38 -19.30
C TRP A 11 -1.68 -2.72 -19.52
N SER A 12 -1.96 -3.97 -19.88
CA SER A 12 -3.33 -4.50 -19.93
C SER A 12 -3.68 -5.11 -18.58
N VAL A 13 -4.75 -4.62 -17.95
CA VAL A 13 -5.31 -5.20 -16.72
C VAL A 13 -6.63 -5.86 -17.10
N VAL A 14 -6.67 -7.19 -17.00
CA VAL A 14 -7.90 -7.97 -17.19
C VAL A 14 -8.60 -8.08 -15.84
N VAL A 15 -9.76 -7.44 -15.70
CA VAL A 15 -10.61 -7.58 -14.52
C VAL A 15 -11.60 -8.71 -14.81
N GLN A 16 -11.53 -9.80 -14.04
CA GLN A 16 -12.52 -10.86 -14.10
C GLN A 16 -13.63 -10.61 -13.06
N PRO A 17 -14.90 -10.91 -13.36
CA PRO A 17 -15.96 -10.89 -12.36
C PRO A 17 -15.60 -11.85 -11.21
N CYS A 18 -15.80 -11.41 -9.96
CA CYS A 18 -15.74 -12.32 -8.81
C CYS A 18 -16.77 -13.45 -9.01
N ARG A 19 -16.40 -14.67 -8.62
CA ARG A 19 -17.35 -15.79 -8.66
C ARG A 19 -18.42 -15.59 -7.56
N PRO A 20 -19.65 -16.10 -7.75
CA PRO A 20 -20.72 -15.95 -6.75
C PRO A 20 -20.37 -16.50 -5.36
N ASP A 21 -19.48 -17.49 -5.31
CA ASP A 21 -18.94 -18.15 -4.11
C ASP A 21 -17.69 -17.46 -3.53
N GLU A 22 -17.16 -16.47 -4.24
CA GLU A 22 -15.96 -15.74 -3.83
C GLU A 22 -16.39 -14.50 -3.03
N PRO A 23 -15.99 -14.36 -1.76
CA PRO A 23 -16.35 -13.20 -0.97
C PRO A 23 -15.67 -11.95 -1.53
N ALA A 24 -16.37 -11.26 -2.43
CA ALA A 24 -15.93 -9.97 -2.99
C ALA A 24 -16.05 -8.83 -1.96
N HIS A 25 -16.86 -9.05 -0.92
CA HIS A 25 -17.15 -8.10 0.14
C HIS A 25 -17.40 -8.87 1.44
N ILE A 26 -16.80 -8.43 2.54
CA ILE A 26 -17.18 -8.93 3.88
C ILE A 26 -18.50 -8.24 4.22
N HIS A 27 -19.62 -8.95 4.20
CA HIS A 27 -20.81 -8.44 4.87
C HIS A 27 -20.59 -8.54 6.38
N PRO A 28 -20.73 -7.43 7.13
CA PRO A 28 -20.70 -7.52 8.59
C PRO A 28 -21.82 -8.47 9.04
N SER A 29 -21.52 -9.45 9.91
CA SER A 29 -22.57 -10.08 10.71
C SER A 29 -23.14 -9.03 11.67
N GLU A 30 -24.36 -9.24 12.18
CA GLU A 30 -24.98 -8.32 13.14
C GLU A 30 -24.13 -8.13 14.43
N GLU A 31 -23.22 -9.06 14.73
CA GLU A 31 -22.26 -8.95 15.85
C GLU A 31 -20.86 -8.44 15.46
N ALA A 32 -20.62 -8.06 14.21
CA ALA A 32 -19.29 -7.63 13.76
C ALA A 32 -18.95 -6.23 14.27
N VAL A 33 -17.70 -6.04 14.72
CA VAL A 33 -17.16 -4.72 15.07
C VAL A 33 -17.28 -3.79 13.86
N PRO A 34 -17.74 -2.54 14.02
CA PRO A 34 -17.81 -1.59 12.93
C PRO A 34 -16.46 -1.45 12.24
N PHE A 35 -16.44 -1.62 10.92
CA PHE A 35 -15.24 -1.44 10.11
C PHE A 35 -15.55 -0.51 8.94
N PHE A 36 -14.49 0.04 8.35
CA PHE A 36 -14.57 0.82 7.13
C PHE A 36 -13.48 0.39 6.17
N PHE A 37 -13.75 0.47 4.87
CA PHE A 37 -12.74 0.19 3.85
C PHE A 37 -11.76 1.36 3.77
N LEU A 38 -10.51 1.14 4.16
CA LEU A 38 -9.47 2.18 4.21
C LEU A 38 -9.40 3.02 2.91
N TYR A 39 -9.33 2.35 1.76
CA TYR A 39 -9.16 3.00 0.45
C TYR A 39 -10.45 3.59 -0.14
N ASP A 40 -11.62 3.10 0.22
CA ASP A 40 -12.89 3.71 -0.21
C ASP A 40 -13.25 4.91 0.70
N THR A 41 -12.98 4.78 2.00
CA THR A 41 -13.41 5.77 2.97
C THR A 41 -12.45 6.95 3.01
N LEU A 42 -11.16 6.72 3.22
CA LEU A 42 -10.23 7.83 3.47
C LEU A 42 -10.02 8.68 2.21
N PRO A 43 -9.48 8.17 1.09
CA PRO A 43 -9.23 9.02 -0.06
C PRO A 43 -10.47 9.29 -0.92
N LEU A 44 -11.38 8.31 -1.09
CA LEU A 44 -12.50 8.45 -2.04
C LEU A 44 -13.71 9.17 -1.43
N LYS A 45 -14.12 8.85 -0.20
CA LYS A 45 -15.26 9.52 0.47
C LYS A 45 -14.86 10.77 1.25
N LEU A 46 -13.74 10.71 1.99
CA LEU A 46 -13.30 11.82 2.86
C LEU A 46 -12.26 12.75 2.18
N GLY A 47 -11.74 12.40 1.00
CA GLY A 47 -10.74 13.20 0.30
C GLY A 47 -9.38 13.25 0.99
N ILE A 48 -9.13 12.37 1.97
CA ILE A 48 -7.89 12.34 2.74
C ILE A 48 -6.78 11.79 1.87
N LYS A 49 -5.74 12.60 1.66
CA LYS A 49 -4.48 12.13 1.09
C LYS A 49 -3.64 11.51 2.20
N LEU A 50 -3.30 10.23 2.06
CA LEU A 50 -2.40 9.57 3.00
C LEU A 50 -1.03 10.28 2.96
N PRO A 51 -0.45 10.65 4.11
CA PRO A 51 0.72 11.52 4.19
C PRO A 51 2.02 10.75 3.94
N PHE A 52 2.09 9.95 2.86
CA PHE A 52 3.31 9.21 2.55
C PHE A 52 4.40 10.11 1.99
N THR A 53 5.63 9.92 2.48
CA THR A 53 6.79 10.65 1.96
C THR A 53 7.09 10.24 0.50
N SER A 54 8.01 10.96 -0.15
CA SER A 54 8.48 10.56 -1.49
C SER A 54 9.19 9.20 -1.46
N PHE A 55 9.94 8.92 -0.38
CA PHE A 55 10.66 7.67 -0.21
C PHE A 55 9.72 6.50 0.07
N GLU A 56 8.77 6.63 1.00
CA GLU A 56 7.76 5.60 1.30
C GLU A 56 6.98 5.19 0.04
N ARG A 57 6.54 6.17 -0.76
CA ARG A 57 5.86 5.90 -2.05
C ARG A 57 6.77 5.18 -3.04
N SER A 58 8.07 5.49 -3.04
CA SER A 58 9.04 4.84 -3.91
C SER A 58 9.28 3.39 -3.50
N VAL A 59 9.33 3.09 -2.19
CA VAL A 59 9.41 1.73 -1.67
C VAL A 59 8.17 0.94 -2.07
N LEU A 60 6.97 1.44 -1.77
CA LEU A 60 5.72 0.76 -2.15
C LEU A 60 5.63 0.47 -3.65
N ARG A 61 6.05 1.43 -4.49
CA ARG A 61 6.09 1.27 -5.95
C ARG A 61 7.10 0.23 -6.39
N ALA A 62 8.31 0.23 -5.81
CA ALA A 62 9.35 -0.76 -6.13
C ALA A 62 8.90 -2.19 -5.77
N LEU A 63 8.08 -2.33 -4.73
CA LEU A 63 7.53 -3.61 -4.29
C LEU A 63 6.24 -4.01 -5.00
N ASN A 64 5.60 -3.06 -5.69
CA ASN A 64 4.29 -3.22 -6.29
C ASN A 64 3.24 -3.75 -5.29
N VAL A 65 3.21 -3.17 -4.09
CA VAL A 65 2.27 -3.53 -3.02
C VAL A 65 1.46 -2.33 -2.55
N ALA A 66 0.24 -2.59 -2.09
CA ALA A 66 -0.58 -1.61 -1.40
C ALA A 66 -0.03 -1.36 0.02
N PRO A 67 -0.20 -0.15 0.59
CA PRO A 67 0.19 0.14 1.97
C PRO A 67 -0.23 -0.90 3.01
N THR A 68 -1.42 -1.48 2.86
CA THR A 68 -1.98 -2.49 3.78
C THR A 68 -1.33 -3.87 3.67
N GLN A 69 -0.58 -4.13 2.59
CA GLN A 69 0.13 -5.40 2.38
C GLN A 69 1.53 -5.39 3.03
N LEU A 70 2.03 -4.22 3.44
CA LEU A 70 3.29 -4.11 4.16
C LEU A 70 3.02 -4.34 5.66
N HIS A 71 3.75 -5.28 6.26
CA HIS A 71 3.62 -5.59 7.69
C HIS A 71 3.90 -4.34 8.55
N PRO A 72 3.21 -4.12 9.68
CA PRO A 72 3.44 -2.97 10.55
C PRO A 72 4.92 -2.78 10.94
N ASN A 73 5.64 -3.86 11.26
CA ASN A 73 7.08 -3.78 11.54
C ASN A 73 7.90 -3.34 10.31
N SER A 74 7.48 -3.73 9.10
CA SER A 74 8.15 -3.32 7.87
C SER A 74 8.00 -1.83 7.60
N TRP A 75 6.86 -1.23 7.95
CA TRP A 75 6.70 0.23 7.95
C TRP A 75 7.71 0.93 8.87
N GLY A 76 7.96 0.34 10.05
CA GLY A 76 8.99 0.82 10.98
C GLY A 76 10.39 0.91 10.34
N PHE A 77 10.79 -0.10 9.56
CA PHE A 77 12.09 -0.09 8.88
C PHE A 77 12.18 1.00 7.80
N VAL A 78 11.12 1.19 7.01
CA VAL A 78 11.09 2.24 5.98
C VAL A 78 11.25 3.62 6.62
N ARG A 79 10.49 3.88 7.70
CA ARG A 79 10.54 5.17 8.40
C ARG A 79 11.87 5.39 9.12
N ALA A 80 12.40 4.38 9.80
CA ALA A 80 13.68 4.50 10.49
C ALA A 80 14.83 4.78 9.52
N PHE A 81 14.86 4.10 8.37
CA PHE A 81 15.88 4.34 7.35
C PHE A 81 15.82 5.75 6.78
N GLU A 82 14.61 6.27 6.50
CA GLU A 82 14.42 7.64 6.04
C GLU A 82 14.95 8.66 7.07
N LEU A 83 14.62 8.49 8.34
CA LEU A 83 15.10 9.36 9.42
C LEU A 83 16.63 9.32 9.59
N ILE A 84 17.24 8.14 9.49
CA ILE A 84 18.72 8.00 9.55
C ILE A 84 19.37 8.72 8.36
N CYS A 85 18.79 8.62 7.16
CA CYS A 85 19.32 9.34 6.00
C CYS A 85 19.22 10.85 6.19
N GLU A 86 18.08 11.33 6.72
CA GLU A 86 17.86 12.75 7.04
C GLU A 86 18.88 13.27 8.06
N ASP A 87 19.11 12.55 9.16
CA ASP A 87 20.11 12.89 10.19
C ASP A 87 21.54 12.95 9.61
N LEU A 88 21.85 12.05 8.67
CA LEU A 88 23.13 12.03 7.97
C LEU A 88 23.25 13.06 6.83
N GLY A 89 22.21 13.87 6.59
CA GLY A 89 22.17 14.85 5.50
C GLY A 89 22.18 14.21 4.10
N ARG A 90 21.66 12.99 3.98
CA ARG A 90 21.63 12.20 2.74
C ARG A 90 20.20 11.93 2.30
N ALA A 91 19.99 11.84 0.99
CA ALA A 91 18.73 11.37 0.45
C ALA A 91 18.61 9.84 0.62
N PRO A 92 17.47 9.32 1.11
CA PRO A 92 17.27 7.88 1.21
C PRO A 92 17.22 7.24 -0.18
N SER A 93 17.97 6.15 -0.36
CA SER A 93 18.09 5.42 -1.63
C SER A 93 17.45 4.04 -1.54
N LEU A 94 16.64 3.68 -2.55
CA LEU A 94 16.04 2.35 -2.65
C LEU A 94 17.09 1.23 -2.67
N GLY A 95 18.18 1.44 -3.40
CA GLY A 95 19.23 0.42 -3.54
C GLY A 95 19.91 0.12 -2.20
N VAL A 96 20.23 1.17 -1.43
CA VAL A 96 20.82 1.04 -0.09
C VAL A 96 19.82 0.44 0.87
N PHE A 97 18.56 0.86 0.82
CA PHE A 97 17.49 0.31 1.64
C PHE A 97 17.35 -1.21 1.43
N PHE A 98 17.24 -1.67 0.17
CA PHE A 98 17.09 -3.11 -0.11
C PHE A 98 18.38 -3.90 0.07
N TRP A 99 19.54 -3.25 0.19
CA TRP A 99 20.78 -3.90 0.61
C TRP A 99 20.73 -4.29 2.09
N PHE A 100 20.19 -3.43 2.96
CA PHE A 100 20.03 -3.70 4.39
C PHE A 100 18.77 -4.51 4.72
N PHE A 101 17.65 -4.18 4.09
CA PHE A 101 16.33 -4.72 4.42
C PHE A 101 15.83 -5.63 3.31
N SER A 102 16.00 -6.93 3.52
CA SER A 102 15.41 -7.95 2.64
C SER A 102 13.96 -8.20 3.01
N LEU A 103 13.09 -8.24 2.00
CA LEU A 103 11.69 -8.58 2.20
C LEU A 103 11.49 -10.09 2.22
N ARG A 104 10.71 -10.54 3.20
CA ARG A 104 10.22 -11.91 3.26
C ARG A 104 8.72 -11.88 3.07
N LYS A 105 8.23 -12.71 2.15
CA LYS A 105 6.80 -12.99 2.07
C LYS A 105 6.45 -13.84 3.28
N SER A 106 5.44 -13.44 4.05
CA SER A 106 4.88 -14.35 5.04
C SER A 106 4.27 -15.52 4.28
N ALA A 107 4.63 -16.75 4.65
CA ALA A 107 3.81 -17.90 4.27
C ALA A 107 2.42 -17.68 4.86
N LYS A 108 1.40 -17.99 4.07
CA LYS A 108 0.00 -17.84 4.44
C LYS A 108 -0.45 -19.06 5.24
#